data_AF-A0BE01-F1
#
_entry.id   AF-A0BE01-F1
#
_cell.length_a   1.000
_cell.length_b   1.000
_cell.length_c   1.000
_cell.angle_alpha   90.00
_cell.angle_beta   90.00
_cell.angle_gamma   90.00
#
_symmetry.space_group_name_H-M   'P 1'
#
loop_
_entity.id
_entity.type
_entity.pdbx_description
1 polymer ?
#
loop_
_entity_poly.entity_id
_entity_poly.type
_entity_poly.pdbx_seq_one_letter_code
_entity_poly.pdbx_strand_id
1 'polypeptide(L)'
;MYYSLTKEQRAIRKKEKKVNQVNCPQCPASLQGLLKSKAFCIFCLNYVCKSHIVKQRKDPLDDDKIGKICRECEDQILYTKITSKHEKKEQELQVQYKELQGTLESVNGQFQDLLSQEQTIKYQIEKAQKEFEKREQQIKLNIKEAENRQEQCNQESLKLSEQYRRLVEEKQRKEKEKQVLEKEQENLQNKEQKLQIEKQQIQDQIDIMNENISKLNQEIASITNDQKGQDKGKKNIFSAYGQTTSSLGTIIMSSEISARPSNKKEIRDQPDREDGFCCMKVLPSGSKKKKKA
;
A
#
# COMPACT_ATOMS: atom_id res chain seq x y z
N MET A 1 66.43 -51.56 -31.14
CA MET A 1 66.08 -52.98 -30.92
C MET A 1 67.36 -53.78 -30.71
N TYR A 2 67.77 -54.03 -29.47
CA TYR A 2 68.76 -55.08 -29.18
C TYR A 2 67.99 -56.39 -29.14
N TYR A 3 68.16 -57.22 -30.17
CA TYR A 3 67.58 -58.56 -30.22
C TYR A 3 67.89 -59.33 -28.94
N SER A 4 66.85 -59.86 -28.31
CA SER A 4 66.88 -60.70 -27.11
C SER A 4 67.50 -62.06 -27.44
N LEU A 5 68.79 -62.08 -27.76
CA LEU A 5 69.52 -63.33 -27.97
C LEU A 5 69.50 -64.13 -26.66
N THR A 6 69.15 -65.42 -26.73
CA THR A 6 69.18 -66.31 -25.58
C THR A 6 70.61 -66.44 -25.02
N LYS A 7 70.74 -66.93 -23.77
CA LYS A 7 72.06 -67.14 -23.14
C LYS A 7 72.98 -67.98 -24.03
N GLU A 8 72.44 -69.01 -24.69
CA GLU A 8 73.16 -69.87 -25.63
C GLU A 8 73.61 -69.13 -26.89
N GLN A 9 72.71 -68.37 -27.52
CA GLN A 9 73.04 -67.58 -28.71
C GLN A 9 74.12 -66.52 -28.43
N ARG A 10 74.13 -65.92 -27.22
CA ARG A 10 75.21 -65.02 -26.80
C ARG A 10 76.54 -65.74 -26.62
N ALA A 11 76.54 -66.95 -26.08
CA ALA A 11 77.76 -67.75 -25.92
C ALA A 11 78.36 -68.13 -27.28
N ILE A 12 77.52 -68.50 -28.25
CA ILE A 12 77.92 -68.77 -29.64
C ILE A 12 78.52 -67.51 -30.27
N ARG A 13 77.80 -66.39 -30.23
CA ARG A 13 78.27 -65.12 -30.81
C ARG A 13 79.55 -64.61 -30.17
N LYS A 14 79.73 -64.82 -28.86
CA LYS A 14 80.97 -64.50 -28.13
C LYS A 14 82.16 -65.33 -28.62
N LYS A 15 81.94 -66.62 -28.92
CA LYS A 15 82.98 -67.50 -29.49
C LYS A 15 83.31 -67.08 -30.93
N GLU A 16 82.31 -66.85 -31.78
CA GLU A 16 82.49 -66.39 -33.17
C GLU A 16 83.26 -65.06 -33.25
N LYS A 17 82.84 -64.06 -32.47
CA LYS A 17 83.50 -62.75 -32.44
C LYS A 17 84.91 -62.80 -31.85
N LYS A 18 85.21 -63.78 -30.99
CA LYS A 18 86.55 -63.95 -30.42
C LYS A 18 87.57 -64.35 -31.49
N VAL A 19 87.13 -65.10 -32.49
CA VAL A 19 87.95 -65.61 -33.59
C VAL A 19 87.99 -64.62 -34.75
N ASN A 20 86.85 -64.01 -35.09
CA ASN A 20 86.70 -63.27 -36.36
C ASN A 20 86.87 -61.75 -36.24
N GLN A 21 86.88 -61.17 -35.03
CA GLN A 21 86.96 -59.72 -34.87
C GLN A 21 88.41 -59.23 -34.76
N VAL A 22 88.90 -58.62 -35.84
CA VAL A 22 90.28 -58.13 -35.94
C VAL A 22 90.46 -56.73 -35.38
N ASN A 23 89.46 -55.84 -35.49
CA ASN A 23 89.56 -54.44 -35.06
C ASN A 23 88.54 -54.07 -33.98
N CYS A 24 88.89 -53.09 -33.14
CA CYS A 24 87.96 -52.48 -32.22
C CYS A 24 86.87 -51.73 -33.01
N PRO A 25 85.59 -51.85 -32.65
CA PRO A 25 84.52 -51.13 -33.35
C PRO A 25 84.48 -49.62 -33.02
N GLN A 26 85.24 -49.18 -32.01
CA GLN A 26 85.21 -47.80 -31.49
C GLN A 26 86.51 -47.03 -31.76
N CYS A 27 87.52 -47.67 -32.36
CA CYS A 27 88.75 -47.02 -32.79
C CYS A 27 89.49 -47.90 -33.81
N PRO A 28 90.46 -47.36 -34.57
CA PRO A 28 91.22 -48.14 -35.55
C PRO A 28 92.19 -49.19 -34.95
N ALA A 29 92.18 -49.43 -33.62
CA ALA A 29 93.12 -50.35 -32.99
C ALA A 29 92.83 -51.82 -33.35
N SER A 30 93.88 -52.54 -33.76
CA SER A 30 93.83 -54.00 -34.00
C SER A 30 93.81 -54.78 -32.67
N LEU A 31 92.89 -55.75 -32.58
CA LEU A 31 92.68 -56.65 -31.45
C LEU A 31 93.52 -57.95 -31.55
N GLN A 32 94.21 -58.20 -32.67
CA GLN A 32 95.00 -59.43 -32.89
C GLN A 32 96.27 -59.50 -32.03
N GLY A 33 96.86 -58.37 -31.63
CA GLY A 33 98.02 -58.30 -30.73
C GLY A 33 97.72 -57.97 -29.26
N LEU A 34 96.48 -57.60 -28.95
CA LEU A 34 96.05 -57.04 -27.66
C LEU A 34 95.38 -58.09 -26.76
N LEU A 35 95.92 -59.32 -26.71
CA LEU A 35 95.31 -60.45 -25.97
C LEU A 35 95.01 -60.14 -24.49
N LYS A 36 95.82 -59.29 -23.83
CA LYS A 36 95.63 -58.86 -22.44
C LYS A 36 94.82 -57.56 -22.27
N SER A 37 94.44 -56.90 -23.36
CA SER A 37 93.86 -55.55 -23.36
C SER A 37 92.59 -55.42 -24.20
N LYS A 38 91.97 -56.54 -24.60
CA LYS A 38 90.60 -56.57 -25.13
C LYS A 38 89.59 -57.09 -24.10
N ALA A 39 88.37 -56.56 -24.15
CA ALA A 39 87.28 -56.91 -23.26
C ALA A 39 85.98 -57.09 -24.06
N PHE A 40 85.13 -58.00 -23.60
CA PHE A 40 83.84 -58.28 -24.23
C PHE A 40 82.76 -57.37 -23.64
N CYS A 41 82.06 -56.62 -24.49
CA CYS A 41 80.89 -55.85 -24.08
C CYS A 41 79.66 -56.76 -24.03
N ILE A 42 78.99 -56.83 -22.87
CA ILE A 42 77.82 -57.70 -22.69
C ILE A 42 76.55 -57.20 -23.42
N PHE A 43 76.51 -55.92 -23.82
CA PHE A 43 75.35 -55.33 -24.51
C PHE A 43 75.43 -55.50 -26.03
N CYS A 44 76.53 -55.05 -26.67
CA CYS A 44 76.70 -55.18 -28.12
C CYS A 44 77.35 -56.48 -28.58
N LEU A 45 77.78 -57.33 -27.64
CA LEU A 45 78.38 -58.64 -27.92
C LEU A 45 79.64 -58.58 -28.82
N ASN A 46 80.35 -57.45 -28.79
CA ASN A 46 81.62 -57.25 -29.50
C ASN A 46 82.79 -57.17 -28.52
N TYR A 47 83.99 -57.52 -28.99
CA TYR A 47 85.23 -57.19 -28.29
C TYR A 47 85.64 -55.75 -28.58
N VAL A 48 85.98 -55.01 -27.53
CA VAL A 48 86.52 -53.64 -27.59
C VAL A 48 87.84 -53.59 -26.86
N CYS A 49 88.69 -52.61 -27.16
CA CYS A 49 89.89 -52.36 -26.37
C CYS A 49 89.51 -51.88 -24.95
N LYS A 50 90.38 -52.17 -23.98
CA LYS A 50 90.13 -51.90 -22.55
C LYS A 50 89.91 -50.42 -22.26
N SER A 51 90.51 -49.51 -23.04
CA SER A 51 90.31 -48.05 -22.94
C SER A 51 88.87 -47.61 -23.23
N HIS A 52 88.09 -48.43 -23.95
CA HIS A 52 86.69 -48.16 -24.25
C HIS A 52 85.71 -48.90 -23.34
N ILE A 53 86.19 -49.68 -22.37
CA ILE A 53 85.34 -50.18 -21.28
C ILE A 53 85.24 -49.10 -20.23
N VAL A 54 84.00 -48.67 -19.95
CA VAL A 54 83.75 -47.55 -19.04
C VAL A 54 83.22 -47.99 -17.69
N LYS A 55 82.42 -49.07 -17.64
CA LYS A 55 81.79 -49.55 -16.40
C LYS A 55 81.57 -51.06 -16.42
N GLN A 56 81.22 -51.57 -15.25
CA GLN A 56 80.62 -52.87 -15.09
C GLN A 56 79.13 -52.71 -14.78
N ARG A 57 78.27 -53.52 -15.39
CA ARG A 57 76.82 -53.55 -15.15
C ARG A 57 76.36 -54.99 -15.00
N LYS A 58 75.24 -55.20 -14.31
CA LYS A 58 74.54 -56.49 -14.31
C LYS A 58 74.15 -56.86 -15.74
N ASP A 59 74.31 -58.14 -16.09
CA ASP A 59 73.89 -58.66 -17.37
C ASP A 59 72.35 -58.64 -17.42
N PRO A 60 71.73 -58.03 -18.45
CA PRO A 60 70.28 -57.97 -18.57
C PRO A 60 69.57 -59.33 -18.61
N LEU A 61 70.30 -60.44 -18.82
CA LEU A 61 69.76 -61.80 -18.85
C LEU A 61 70.21 -62.66 -17.67
N ASP A 62 71.06 -62.12 -16.79
CA ASP A 62 71.69 -62.86 -15.70
C ASP A 62 72.02 -61.92 -14.55
N ASP A 63 71.07 -61.73 -13.63
CA ASP A 63 71.14 -60.74 -12.55
C ASP A 63 72.30 -60.95 -11.56
N ASP A 64 72.85 -62.17 -11.54
CA ASP A 64 73.99 -62.58 -10.72
C ASP A 64 75.34 -62.31 -11.42
N LYS A 65 75.30 -61.98 -12.71
CA LYS A 65 76.50 -61.82 -13.52
C LYS A 65 76.79 -60.35 -13.80
N ILE A 66 77.96 -59.91 -13.35
CA ILE A 66 78.48 -58.58 -13.68
C ILE A 66 79.35 -58.67 -14.93
N GLY A 67 78.99 -57.89 -15.95
CA GLY A 67 79.71 -57.81 -17.21
C GLY A 67 80.25 -56.42 -17.50
N LYS A 68 81.22 -56.33 -18.43
CA LYS A 68 81.81 -55.07 -18.86
C LYS A 68 80.97 -54.44 -19.97
N ILE A 69 80.85 -53.12 -19.99
CA ILE A 69 80.15 -52.36 -21.01
C ILE A 69 81.11 -51.38 -21.72
N CYS A 70 80.99 -51.28 -23.05
CA CYS A 70 81.74 -50.29 -23.82
C CYS A 70 81.11 -48.91 -23.73
N ARG A 71 81.87 -47.86 -24.03
CA ARG A 71 81.45 -46.45 -23.93
C ARG A 71 80.15 -46.16 -24.67
N GLU A 72 80.09 -46.53 -25.95
CA GLU A 72 78.90 -46.33 -26.79
C GLU A 72 77.62 -47.01 -26.25
N CYS A 73 77.74 -48.22 -25.68
CA CYS A 73 76.59 -48.87 -25.07
C CYS A 73 76.16 -48.18 -23.76
N GLU A 74 77.10 -47.67 -22.97
CA GLU A 74 76.77 -46.87 -21.78
C GLU A 74 76.09 -45.55 -22.17
N ASP A 75 76.62 -44.86 -23.20
CA ASP A 75 76.06 -43.62 -23.72
C ASP A 75 74.64 -43.84 -24.28
N GLN A 76 74.41 -44.93 -25.01
CA GLN A 76 73.06 -45.33 -25.46
C GLN A 76 72.11 -45.55 -24.28
N ILE A 77 72.54 -46.26 -23.22
CA ILE A 77 71.71 -46.47 -22.02
C ILE A 77 71.37 -45.15 -21.34
N LEU A 78 72.36 -44.26 -21.20
CA LEU A 78 72.15 -42.94 -20.58
C LEU A 78 71.21 -42.08 -21.42
N TYR A 79 71.42 -42.03 -22.74
CA TYR A 79 70.56 -41.33 -23.67
C TYR A 79 69.11 -41.82 -23.55
N THR A 80 68.88 -43.14 -23.62
CA THR A 80 67.53 -43.71 -23.46
C THR A 80 66.89 -43.38 -22.10
N LYS A 81 67.67 -43.33 -21.02
CA LYS A 81 67.15 -42.94 -19.69
C LYS A 81 66.80 -41.46 -19.60
N ILE A 82 67.57 -40.60 -20.27
CA ILE A 82 67.30 -39.16 -20.31
C ILE A 82 66.08 -38.90 -21.18
N THR A 83 66.02 -39.50 -22.38
CA THR A 83 64.90 -39.32 -23.30
C THR A 83 63.61 -39.85 -22.69
N SER A 84 63.60 -41.05 -22.07
CA SER A 84 62.36 -41.57 -21.46
C SER A 84 61.86 -40.72 -20.29
N LYS A 85 62.76 -40.12 -19.50
CA LYS A 85 62.39 -39.16 -18.45
C LYS A 85 61.83 -37.87 -19.04
N HIS A 86 62.41 -37.38 -20.13
CA HIS A 86 61.92 -36.19 -20.82
C HIS A 86 60.54 -36.44 -21.45
N GLU A 87 60.38 -37.54 -22.18
CA GLU A 87 59.10 -37.95 -22.78
C GLU A 87 58.01 -38.08 -21.72
N LYS A 88 58.32 -38.68 -20.56
CA LYS A 88 57.35 -38.79 -19.46
C LYS A 88 56.94 -37.42 -18.92
N LYS A 89 57.89 -36.52 -18.67
CA LYS A 89 57.59 -35.15 -18.20
C LYS A 89 56.81 -34.34 -19.23
N GLU A 90 57.12 -34.52 -20.51
CA GLU A 90 56.40 -33.87 -21.61
C GLU A 90 54.95 -34.36 -21.68
N GLN A 91 54.72 -35.67 -21.54
CA GLN A 91 53.37 -36.23 -21.44
C GLN A 91 52.61 -35.69 -20.22
N GLU A 92 53.25 -35.63 -19.05
CA GLU A 92 52.65 -35.07 -17.83
C GLU A 92 52.25 -33.59 -18.03
N LEU A 93 53.12 -32.78 -18.64
CA LEU A 93 52.83 -31.38 -18.95
C LEU A 93 51.71 -31.22 -19.98
N GLN A 94 51.67 -32.07 -21.00
CA GLN A 94 50.58 -32.06 -21.98
C GLN A 94 49.22 -32.39 -21.35
N VAL A 95 49.18 -33.31 -20.38
CA VAL A 95 47.96 -33.62 -19.62
C VAL A 95 47.54 -32.40 -18.80
N GLN A 96 48.46 -31.81 -18.03
CA GLN A 96 48.17 -30.61 -17.22
C GLN A 96 47.70 -29.43 -18.07
N TYR A 97 48.31 -29.24 -19.26
CA TYR A 97 47.89 -28.20 -20.18
C TYR A 97 46.45 -28.41 -20.66
N LYS A 98 46.07 -29.64 -21.01
CA LYS A 98 44.69 -29.97 -21.41
C LYS A 98 43.70 -29.76 -20.27
N GLU A 99 44.05 -30.14 -19.05
CA GLU A 99 43.20 -29.91 -17.87
C GLU A 99 42.99 -28.41 -17.58
N LEU A 100 44.07 -27.62 -17.66
CA LEU A 100 44.00 -26.16 -17.53
C LEU A 100 43.16 -25.52 -18.63
N GLN A 101 43.31 -25.99 -19.87
CA GLN A 101 42.48 -25.51 -20.98
C GLN A 101 41.00 -25.81 -20.76
N GLY A 102 40.66 -27.04 -20.34
CA GLY A 102 39.27 -27.39 -20.02
C GLY A 102 38.71 -26.57 -18.85
N THR A 103 39.54 -26.29 -17.84
CA THR A 103 39.16 -25.43 -16.71
C THR A 103 38.90 -23.99 -17.18
N LEU A 104 39.76 -23.45 -18.06
CA LEU A 104 39.59 -22.12 -18.62
C LEU A 104 38.30 -22.00 -19.44
N GLU A 105 38.01 -23.01 -20.29
CA GLU A 105 36.77 -23.07 -21.06
C GLU A 105 35.53 -23.11 -20.15
N SER A 106 35.58 -23.89 -19.06
CA SER A 106 34.51 -23.96 -18.07
C SER A 106 34.29 -22.62 -17.34
N VAL A 107 35.37 -21.98 -16.87
CA VAL A 107 35.29 -20.67 -16.22
C VAL A 107 34.77 -19.60 -17.17
N ASN A 108 35.18 -19.63 -18.43
CA ASN A 108 34.69 -18.70 -19.44
C ASN A 108 33.18 -18.90 -19.69
N GLY A 109 32.70 -20.15 -19.71
CA GLY A 109 31.27 -20.46 -19.76
C GLY A 109 30.50 -19.85 -18.58
N GLN A 110 30.98 -20.07 -17.35
CA GLN A 110 30.38 -19.49 -16.15
C GLN A 110 30.36 -17.95 -16.19
N PHE A 111 31.41 -17.33 -16.74
CA PHE A 111 31.46 -15.88 -16.89
C PHE A 111 30.40 -15.36 -17.87
N GLN A 112 30.17 -16.04 -18.99
CA GLN A 112 29.11 -15.67 -19.95
C GLN A 112 27.70 -15.83 -19.35
N ASP A 113 27.49 -16.87 -18.54
CA ASP A 113 26.23 -17.06 -17.82
C ASP A 113 25.99 -15.93 -16.82
N LEU A 114 27.03 -15.52 -16.06
CA LEU A 114 26.95 -14.40 -15.12
C LEU A 114 26.67 -13.08 -15.84
N LEU A 115 27.29 -12.82 -17.00
CA LEU A 115 26.98 -11.63 -17.81
C LEU A 115 25.51 -11.60 -18.25
N SER A 116 24.97 -12.76 -18.66
CA SER A 116 23.56 -12.88 -19.05
C SER A 116 22.61 -12.63 -17.88
N GLN A 117 22.97 -13.14 -16.69
CA GLN A 117 22.23 -12.87 -15.46
C GLN A 117 22.30 -11.39 -15.07
N GLU A 118 23.46 -10.74 -15.18
CA GLU A 118 23.63 -9.31 -14.90
C GLU A 118 22.73 -8.46 -15.80
N GLN A 119 22.67 -8.75 -17.10
CA GLN A 119 21.78 -8.07 -18.05
C GLN A 119 20.31 -8.26 -17.69
N THR A 120 19.92 -9.46 -17.27
CA THR A 120 18.55 -9.75 -16.83
C THR A 120 18.19 -8.95 -15.58
N ILE A 121 19.10 -8.89 -14.61
CA ILE A 121 18.91 -8.11 -13.37
C ILE A 121 18.80 -6.62 -13.69
N LYS A 122 19.66 -6.08 -14.56
CA LYS A 122 19.58 -4.68 -15.01
C LYS A 122 18.21 -4.35 -15.60
N TYR A 123 17.69 -5.21 -16.49
CA TYR A 123 16.37 -5.03 -17.06
C TYR A 123 15.25 -5.05 -15.99
N GLN A 124 15.34 -5.97 -15.02
CA GLN A 124 14.37 -6.05 -13.93
C GLN A 124 14.41 -4.79 -13.04
N ILE A 125 15.59 -4.25 -12.77
CA ILE A 125 15.76 -3.01 -12.00
C ILE A 125 15.13 -1.83 -12.76
N GLU A 126 15.40 -1.67 -14.05
CA GLU A 126 14.80 -0.60 -14.86
C GLU A 126 13.27 -0.70 -14.90
N LYS A 127 12.73 -1.92 -15.02
CA LYS A 127 11.29 -2.15 -14.97
C LYS A 127 10.71 -1.74 -13.61
N ALA A 128 11.35 -2.15 -12.51
CA ALA A 128 10.91 -1.82 -11.16
C ALA A 128 10.96 -0.30 -10.89
N GLN A 129 11.99 0.39 -11.38
CA GLN A 129 12.11 1.85 -11.28
C GLN A 129 10.94 2.56 -11.98
N LYS A 130 10.59 2.15 -13.21
CA LYS A 130 9.44 2.71 -13.92
C LYS A 130 8.11 2.46 -13.21
N GLU A 131 7.93 1.29 -12.59
CA GLU A 131 6.75 1.00 -11.79
C GLU A 131 6.70 1.85 -10.52
N PHE A 132 7.85 2.08 -9.87
CA PHE A 132 7.96 2.94 -8.71
C PHE A 132 7.60 4.39 -9.03
N GLU A 133 8.15 4.96 -10.10
CA GLU A 133 7.85 6.32 -10.56
C GLU A 133 6.35 6.51 -10.85
N LYS A 134 5.72 5.54 -11.53
CA LYS A 134 4.27 5.56 -11.78
C LYS A 134 3.46 5.59 -10.49
N ARG A 135 3.83 4.77 -9.50
CA ARG A 135 3.16 4.74 -8.20
C ARG A 135 3.36 6.04 -7.42
N GLU A 136 4.57 6.59 -7.46
CA GLU A 136 4.86 7.86 -6.80
C GLU A 136 4.02 9.01 -7.38
N GLN A 137 3.91 9.08 -8.73
CA GLN A 137 3.04 10.05 -9.40
C GLN A 137 1.57 9.87 -9.01
N GLN A 138 1.08 8.62 -8.95
CA GLN A 138 -0.29 8.35 -8.53
C GLN A 138 -0.54 8.76 -7.07
N ILE A 139 0.41 8.51 -6.17
CA ILE A 139 0.30 8.91 -4.77
C ILE A 139 0.26 10.44 -4.66
N LYS A 140 1.11 11.16 -5.39
CA LYS A 140 1.10 12.63 -5.43
C LYS A 140 -0.26 13.17 -5.89
N LEU A 141 -0.86 12.56 -6.92
CA LEU A 141 -2.20 12.93 -7.38
C LEU A 141 -3.26 12.68 -6.31
N ASN A 142 -3.25 11.50 -5.69
CA ASN A 142 -4.20 11.13 -4.65
C ASN A 142 -4.12 12.05 -3.42
N ILE A 143 -2.91 12.48 -3.03
CA ILE A 143 -2.69 13.45 -1.95
C ILE A 143 -3.33 14.78 -2.33
N LYS A 144 -3.05 15.30 -3.53
CA LYS A 144 -3.63 16.57 -4.00
C LYS A 144 -5.16 16.53 -4.05
N GLU A 145 -5.74 15.42 -4.49
CA GLU A 145 -7.18 15.23 -4.46
C GLU A 145 -7.75 15.19 -3.03
N ALA A 146 -7.03 14.55 -2.09
CA ALA A 146 -7.43 14.50 -0.69
C ALA A 146 -7.39 15.90 -0.04
N GLU A 147 -6.35 16.68 -0.32
CA GLU A 147 -6.23 18.08 0.13
C GLU A 147 -7.39 18.93 -0.40
N ASN A 148 -7.72 18.80 -1.70
CA ASN A 148 -8.87 19.49 -2.30
C ASN A 148 -10.20 19.09 -1.63
N ARG A 149 -10.41 17.80 -1.37
CA ARG A 149 -11.62 17.32 -0.65
C ARG A 149 -11.68 17.87 0.78
N GLN A 150 -10.54 17.94 1.47
CA GLN A 150 -10.48 18.51 2.81
C GLN A 150 -10.80 20.01 2.79
N GLU A 151 -10.29 20.76 1.82
CA GLU A 151 -10.59 22.18 1.67
C GLU A 151 -12.08 22.42 1.41
N GLN A 152 -12.70 21.64 0.52
CA GLN A 152 -14.14 21.70 0.27
C GLN A 152 -14.94 21.43 1.54
N CYS A 153 -14.58 20.39 2.30
CA CYS A 153 -15.26 20.04 3.55
C CYS A 153 -15.13 21.15 4.60
N ASN A 154 -13.97 21.80 4.70
CA ASN A 154 -13.76 22.96 5.56
C ASN A 154 -14.64 24.14 5.15
N GLN A 155 -14.75 24.44 3.85
CA GLN A 155 -15.62 25.50 3.35
C GLN A 155 -17.10 25.21 3.63
N GLU A 156 -17.54 23.97 3.47
CA GLU A 156 -18.91 23.56 3.81
C GLU A 156 -19.19 23.67 5.30
N SER A 157 -18.24 23.25 6.14
CA SER A 157 -18.33 23.39 7.60
C SER A 157 -18.46 24.85 8.02
N LEU A 158 -17.68 25.76 7.41
CA LEU A 158 -17.78 27.20 7.65
C LEU A 158 -19.17 27.74 7.27
N LYS A 159 -19.68 27.38 6.09
CA LYS A 159 -21.03 27.79 5.64
C LYS A 159 -22.10 27.28 6.60
N LEU A 160 -22.01 26.04 7.04
CA LEU A 160 -22.97 25.43 7.96
C LEU A 160 -22.94 26.09 9.34
N SER A 161 -21.73 26.36 9.86
CA SER A 161 -21.54 27.10 11.11
C SER A 161 -22.18 28.49 11.04
N GLU A 162 -22.02 29.18 9.91
CA GLU A 162 -22.63 30.49 9.72
C GLU A 162 -24.17 30.41 9.61
N GLN A 163 -24.70 29.39 8.94
CA GLN A 163 -26.15 29.12 8.90
C GLN A 163 -26.71 28.84 10.30
N TYR A 164 -26.01 28.02 11.08
CA TYR A 164 -26.39 27.72 12.46
C TYR A 164 -26.41 28.98 13.33
N ARG A 165 -25.38 29.83 13.21
CA ARG A 165 -25.33 31.13 13.91
C ARG A 165 -26.56 31.99 13.59
N ARG A 166 -26.93 32.13 12.31
CA ARG A 166 -28.12 32.90 11.89
C ARG A 166 -29.41 32.33 12.47
N LEU A 167 -29.57 31.01 12.50
CA LEU A 167 -30.74 30.36 13.08
C LEU A 167 -30.85 30.59 14.60
N VAL A 168 -29.72 30.59 15.31
CA VAL A 168 -29.67 30.92 16.74
C VAL A 168 -30.10 32.37 16.98
N GLU A 169 -29.58 33.31 16.19
CA GLU A 169 -29.96 34.72 16.25
C GLU A 169 -31.47 34.92 15.96
N GLU A 170 -31.99 34.23 14.92
CA GLU A 170 -33.41 34.27 14.58
C GLU A 170 -34.30 33.71 15.70
N LYS A 171 -33.90 32.58 16.31
CA LYS A 171 -34.60 31.99 17.45
C LYS A 171 -34.66 32.97 18.63
N GLN A 172 -33.55 33.63 18.95
CA GLN A 172 -33.50 34.64 20.02
C GLN A 172 -34.42 35.83 19.73
N ARG A 173 -34.48 36.28 18.47
CA ARG A 173 -35.38 37.36 18.06
C ARG A 173 -36.85 36.95 18.23
N LYS A 174 -37.22 35.76 17.75
CA LYS A 174 -38.59 35.23 17.89
C LYS A 174 -39.00 35.06 19.35
N GLU A 175 -38.08 34.66 20.23
CA GLU A 175 -38.34 34.57 21.67
C GLU A 175 -38.64 35.95 22.28
N LYS A 176 -37.90 36.99 21.88
CA LYS A 176 -38.19 38.37 22.30
C LYS A 176 -39.54 38.85 21.78
N GLU A 177 -39.85 38.57 20.51
CA GLU A 177 -41.16 38.90 19.90
C GLU A 177 -42.30 38.20 20.65
N LYS A 178 -42.15 36.93 21.02
CA LYS A 178 -43.11 36.18 21.84
C LYS A 178 -43.33 36.83 23.21
N GLN A 179 -42.27 37.22 23.91
CA GLN A 179 -42.38 37.91 25.21
C GLN A 179 -43.12 39.26 25.11
N VAL A 180 -42.94 39.99 24.01
CA VAL A 180 -43.68 41.24 23.76
C VAL A 180 -45.17 40.94 23.56
N LEU A 181 -45.49 39.97 22.72
CA LEU A 181 -46.88 39.56 22.46
C LEU A 181 -47.59 39.04 23.71
N GLU A 182 -46.91 38.28 24.56
CA GLU A 182 -47.44 37.82 25.85
C GLU A 182 -47.82 39.00 26.77
N LYS A 183 -46.97 40.03 26.85
CA LYS A 183 -47.28 41.26 27.61
C LYS A 183 -48.43 42.06 27.00
N GLU A 184 -48.50 42.13 25.67
CA GLU A 184 -49.61 42.79 24.99
C GLU A 184 -50.93 42.07 25.24
N GLN A 185 -50.92 40.73 25.24
CA GLN A 185 -52.08 39.91 25.56
C GLN A 185 -52.54 40.12 27.02
N GLU A 186 -51.61 40.14 27.98
CA GLU A 186 -51.92 40.46 29.39
C GLU A 186 -52.54 41.86 29.52
N ASN A 187 -51.98 42.86 28.84
CA ASN A 187 -52.51 44.22 28.83
C ASN A 187 -53.93 44.30 28.25
N LEU A 188 -54.21 43.54 27.18
CA LEU A 188 -55.54 43.48 26.58
C LEU A 188 -56.54 42.79 27.52
N GLN A 189 -56.17 41.68 28.16
CA GLN A 189 -57.01 41.02 29.16
C GLN A 189 -57.34 41.95 30.33
N ASN A 190 -56.36 42.71 30.82
CA ASN A 190 -56.57 43.71 31.86
C ASN A 190 -57.52 44.83 31.42
N LYS A 191 -57.42 45.30 30.18
CA LYS A 191 -58.35 46.29 29.61
C LYS A 191 -59.75 45.73 29.46
N GLU A 192 -59.90 44.49 29.00
CA GLU A 192 -61.19 43.81 28.87
C GLU A 192 -61.88 43.64 30.21
N GLN A 193 -61.15 43.23 31.26
CA GLN A 193 -61.68 43.15 32.62
C GLN A 193 -62.17 44.52 33.12
N LYS A 194 -61.41 45.59 32.89
CA LYS A 194 -61.83 46.96 33.26
C LYS A 194 -63.10 47.38 32.54
N LEU A 195 -63.18 47.16 31.22
CA LEU A 195 -64.37 47.47 30.43
C LEU A 195 -65.58 46.66 30.90
N GLN A 196 -65.40 45.40 31.31
CA GLN A 196 -66.47 44.58 31.84
C GLN A 196 -66.98 45.13 33.19
N ILE A 197 -66.09 45.62 34.05
CA ILE A 197 -66.46 46.31 35.30
C ILE A 197 -67.22 47.61 34.99
N GLU A 198 -66.70 48.44 34.09
CA GLU A 198 -67.35 49.69 33.68
C GLU A 198 -68.74 49.42 33.08
N LYS A 199 -68.87 48.40 32.23
CA LYS A 199 -70.16 47.96 31.68
C LYS A 199 -71.13 47.55 32.78
N GLN A 200 -70.68 46.79 33.79
CA GLN A 200 -71.52 46.40 34.92
C GLN A 200 -71.97 47.62 35.72
N GLN A 201 -71.06 48.56 36.01
CA GLN A 201 -71.40 49.80 36.72
C GLN A 201 -72.43 50.64 35.97
N ILE A 202 -72.32 50.74 34.64
CA ILE A 202 -73.32 51.43 33.81
C ILE A 202 -74.67 50.69 33.86
N GLN A 203 -74.66 49.35 33.80
CA GLN A 203 -75.88 48.56 33.91
C GLN A 203 -76.58 48.78 35.26
N ASP A 204 -75.81 48.75 36.35
CA ASP A 204 -76.34 49.01 37.70
C ASP A 204 -76.93 50.43 37.79
N GLN A 205 -76.27 51.44 37.19
CA GLN A 205 -76.82 52.80 37.11
C GLN A 205 -78.12 52.87 36.31
N ILE A 206 -78.24 52.14 35.19
CA ILE A 206 -79.47 52.04 34.41
C ILE A 206 -80.59 51.42 35.24
N ASP A 207 -80.31 50.35 35.99
CA ASP A 207 -81.31 49.67 36.82
C ASP A 207 -81.81 50.57 37.96
N ILE A 208 -80.91 51.31 38.62
CA ILE A 208 -81.28 52.35 39.60
C ILE A 208 -82.15 53.43 38.97
N MET A 209 -81.80 53.92 37.78
CA MET A 209 -82.62 54.90 37.06
C MET A 209 -84.00 54.34 36.72
N ASN A 210 -84.09 53.10 36.23
CA ASN A 210 -85.36 52.44 35.92
C ASN A 210 -86.23 52.24 37.16
N GLU A 211 -85.63 51.91 38.30
CA GLU A 211 -86.33 51.83 39.59
C GLU A 211 -86.87 53.21 40.00
N ASN A 212 -86.05 54.26 39.90
CA ASN A 212 -86.47 55.63 40.19
C ASN A 212 -87.61 56.09 39.25
N ILE A 213 -87.52 55.79 37.96
CA ILE A 213 -88.60 56.06 36.99
C ILE A 213 -89.87 55.31 37.38
N SER A 214 -89.76 54.05 37.81
CA SER A 214 -90.91 53.26 38.26
C SER A 214 -91.56 53.84 39.52
N LYS A 215 -90.76 54.30 40.50
CA LYS A 215 -91.24 55.01 41.69
C LYS A 215 -91.96 56.30 41.33
N LEU A 216 -91.34 57.14 40.49
CA LEU A 216 -91.96 58.37 39.99
C LEU A 216 -93.28 58.09 39.26
N ASN A 217 -93.33 57.04 38.43
CA ASN A 217 -94.57 56.65 37.75
C ASN A 217 -95.66 56.19 38.74
N GLN A 218 -95.30 55.49 39.82
CA GLN A 218 -96.23 55.12 40.89
C GLN A 218 -96.73 56.35 41.68
N GLU A 219 -95.86 57.30 41.99
CA GLU A 219 -96.23 58.57 42.64
C GLU A 219 -97.18 59.39 41.75
N ILE A 220 -96.87 59.53 40.46
CA ILE A 220 -97.74 60.19 39.48
C ILE A 220 -99.12 59.51 39.43
N ALA A 221 -99.17 58.18 39.40
CA ALA A 221 -100.42 57.44 39.41
C ALA A 221 -101.24 57.66 40.70
N SER A 222 -100.56 57.77 41.85
CA SER A 222 -101.19 58.03 43.15
C SER A 222 -101.80 59.44 43.20
N ILE A 223 -101.04 60.47 42.78
CA ILE A 223 -101.53 61.85 42.67
C ILE A 223 -102.73 61.95 41.71
N THR A 224 -102.67 61.22 40.58
CA THR A 224 -103.75 61.20 39.58
C THR A 224 -105.02 60.54 40.11
N ASN A 225 -104.90 59.58 41.02
CA ASN A 225 -106.04 58.93 41.67
C ASN A 225 -106.61 59.77 42.82
N ASP A 226 -105.78 60.48 43.58
CA ASP A 226 -106.21 61.40 44.64
C ASP A 226 -106.97 62.62 44.06
N GLN A 227 -106.60 63.09 42.87
CA GLN A 227 -107.33 64.15 42.16
C GLN A 227 -108.70 63.70 41.61
N LYS A 228 -108.98 62.39 41.52
CA LYS A 228 -110.33 61.89 41.16
C LYS A 228 -111.29 61.83 42.35
N GLY A 229 -110.81 61.99 43.59
CA GLY A 229 -111.61 62.00 44.81
C GLY A 229 -112.12 63.38 45.25
N GLN A 230 -111.53 64.47 44.75
CA GLN A 230 -111.92 65.86 45.01
C GLN A 230 -111.99 66.67 43.71
N ASP A 231 -113.04 66.47 42.92
CA ASP A 231 -113.78 67.57 42.28
C ASP A 231 -114.97 67.05 41.48
N LYS A 232 -116.13 66.98 42.15
CA LYS A 232 -117.40 67.15 41.45
C LYS A 232 -117.55 68.62 41.11
N GLY A 233 -117.10 68.98 39.91
CA GLY A 233 -117.58 70.17 39.22
C GLY A 233 -116.52 71.22 38.92
N LYS A 234 -115.88 71.08 37.76
CA LYS A 234 -115.96 72.10 36.70
C LYS A 234 -115.49 71.51 35.37
N LYS A 235 -116.33 71.67 34.36
CA LYS A 235 -116.07 71.32 32.97
C LYS A 235 -115.06 72.31 32.38
N ASN A 236 -114.10 71.76 31.62
CA ASN A 236 -113.36 72.31 30.48
C ASN A 236 -112.61 73.64 30.74
N ILE A 237 -111.35 73.83 30.31
CA ILE A 237 -110.85 73.87 28.93
C ILE A 237 -109.28 73.75 28.99
N PHE A 238 -108.66 73.31 27.88
CA PHE A 238 -107.23 73.14 27.54
C PHE A 238 -106.65 71.73 27.82
N SER A 239 -106.64 70.77 26.89
CA SER A 239 -106.20 70.71 25.48
C SER A 239 -104.69 70.84 25.28
N ALA A 240 -104.13 69.70 24.87
CA ALA A 240 -102.87 69.48 24.16
C ALA A 240 -101.57 69.47 24.99
N TYR A 241 -101.27 68.33 25.61
CA TYR A 241 -99.96 67.68 25.47
C TYR A 241 -100.16 66.16 25.56
N GLY A 242 -100.15 65.53 24.39
CA GLY A 242 -100.17 64.07 24.26
C GLY A 242 -99.48 63.73 22.97
N GLN A 243 -98.23 63.28 23.07
CA GLN A 243 -97.60 62.28 22.18
C GLN A 243 -96.22 61.92 22.74
N THR A 244 -96.23 61.02 23.73
CA THR A 244 -95.15 60.07 23.96
C THR A 244 -95.53 58.76 23.26
N THR A 245 -94.85 58.45 22.17
CA THR A 245 -94.68 57.07 21.68
C THR A 245 -93.17 56.82 21.74
N SER A 246 -92.69 56.11 22.75
CA SER A 246 -92.36 54.68 22.63
C SER A 246 -91.57 54.39 21.34
N SER A 247 -90.26 54.62 21.37
CA SER A 247 -89.31 53.88 20.53
C SER A 247 -88.44 52.99 21.42
N LEU A 248 -89.06 51.90 21.87
CA LEU A 248 -88.36 50.67 22.22
C LEU A 248 -87.55 50.19 21.00
N GLY A 249 -86.37 49.68 21.30
CA GLY A 249 -85.26 49.55 20.38
C GLY A 249 -85.44 48.60 19.20
N THR A 250 -84.57 48.81 18.22
CA THR A 250 -83.90 47.75 17.48
C THR A 250 -82.54 48.31 17.05
N ILE A 251 -81.50 48.14 17.86
CA ILE A 251 -80.12 48.21 17.36
C ILE A 251 -79.89 46.85 16.69
N ILE A 252 -79.97 46.84 15.36
CA ILE A 252 -79.53 45.71 14.56
C ILE A 252 -78.01 45.63 14.73
N MET A 253 -77.55 44.70 15.57
CA MET A 253 -76.15 44.26 15.54
C MET A 253 -75.95 43.40 14.30
N SER A 254 -75.49 44.01 13.21
CA SER A 254 -74.93 43.29 12.07
C SER A 254 -73.60 42.67 12.49
N SER A 255 -73.67 41.45 13.00
CA SER A 255 -72.52 40.56 13.17
C SER A 255 -72.36 39.75 11.88
N GLU A 256 -71.78 40.34 10.83
CA GLU A 256 -71.30 39.55 9.70
C GLU A 256 -69.90 39.04 10.01
N ILE A 257 -69.88 37.89 10.68
CA ILE A 257 -68.78 36.92 10.59
C ILE A 257 -68.85 36.37 9.16
N SER A 258 -68.07 36.95 8.25
CA SER A 258 -67.85 36.38 6.92
C SER A 258 -66.40 35.95 6.79
N ALA A 259 -66.25 34.63 6.85
CA ALA A 259 -65.02 33.88 6.75
C ALA A 259 -64.34 34.04 5.38
N ARG A 260 -63.00 34.13 5.38
CA ARG A 260 -62.10 33.69 4.29
C ARG A 260 -60.63 33.79 4.78
N PRO A 261 -59.68 33.02 4.21
CA PRO A 261 -59.74 31.63 3.75
C PRO A 261 -58.67 30.78 4.45
N SER A 262 -58.99 29.51 4.68
CA SER A 262 -58.02 28.47 5.04
C SER A 262 -57.15 28.11 3.84
N ASN A 263 -55.99 28.76 3.71
CA ASN A 263 -54.89 28.31 2.86
C ASN A 263 -54.21 27.10 3.54
N LYS A 264 -54.66 25.88 3.21
CA LYS A 264 -53.84 24.68 3.37
C LYS A 264 -52.79 24.69 2.25
N LYS A 265 -51.60 25.19 2.57
CA LYS A 265 -50.37 24.80 1.85
C LYS A 265 -49.99 23.40 2.33
N GLU A 266 -50.21 22.41 1.48
CA GLU A 266 -49.55 21.11 1.59
C GLU A 266 -48.05 21.30 1.42
N ILE A 267 -47.34 20.93 2.47
CA ILE A 267 -45.90 20.70 2.54
C ILE A 267 -45.70 19.29 1.97
N ARG A 268 -45.11 19.16 0.77
CA ARG A 268 -43.71 18.75 0.58
C ARG A 268 -43.45 17.31 1.05
N ASP A 269 -43.60 16.36 0.13
CA ASP A 269 -42.89 15.07 0.22
C ASP A 269 -41.51 15.18 -0.42
N GLN A 270 -40.56 14.55 0.27
CA GLN A 270 -39.13 14.54 0.06
C GLN A 270 -38.74 13.68 -1.15
N PRO A 271 -37.62 13.98 -1.82
CA PRO A 271 -36.75 12.94 -2.34
C PRO A 271 -35.73 12.54 -1.26
N ASP A 272 -35.61 11.22 -1.08
CA ASP A 272 -34.66 10.54 -0.22
C ASP A 272 -33.25 11.12 -0.34
N ARG A 273 -32.74 11.66 0.78
CA ARG A 273 -31.31 11.86 0.96
C ARG A 273 -30.72 10.52 1.38
N GLU A 274 -29.94 9.93 0.49
CA GLU A 274 -28.98 8.90 0.85
C GLU A 274 -28.04 9.47 1.93
N ASP A 275 -27.99 8.78 3.07
CA ASP A 275 -27.07 9.05 4.15
C ASP A 275 -25.62 8.88 3.66
N GLY A 276 -25.00 10.01 3.32
CA GLY A 276 -23.55 10.15 3.27
C GLY A 276 -22.95 10.01 4.66
N PHE A 277 -22.87 8.78 5.17
CA PHE A 277 -22.02 8.39 6.30
C PHE A 277 -20.54 8.54 5.90
N CYS A 278 -20.04 9.77 5.94
CA CYS A 278 -18.61 10.02 5.91
C CYS A 278 -18.08 10.02 7.35
N CYS A 279 -17.04 9.21 7.57
CA CYS A 279 -16.23 9.12 8.80
C CYS A 279 -16.79 8.24 9.94
N MET A 280 -16.46 6.95 9.89
CA MET A 280 -15.76 6.19 10.95
C MET A 280 -15.89 4.68 10.69
N LYS A 281 -15.00 4.11 9.87
CA LYS A 281 -14.63 2.70 9.99
C LYS A 281 -13.17 2.60 10.39
N VAL A 282 -13.01 2.37 11.69
CA VAL A 282 -11.81 1.91 12.37
C VAL A 282 -11.25 0.70 11.62
N LEU A 283 -9.98 0.76 11.22
CA LEU A 283 -9.26 -0.38 10.64
C LEU A 283 -9.06 -1.48 11.71
N PRO A 284 -9.23 -2.76 11.36
CA PRO A 284 -9.04 -3.86 12.30
C PRO A 284 -7.55 -4.11 12.58
N SER A 285 -7.17 -4.08 13.85
CA SER A 285 -5.90 -4.57 14.37
C SER A 285 -5.86 -6.11 14.31
N GLY A 286 -5.54 -6.65 13.14
CA GLY A 286 -5.38 -8.09 12.90
C GLY A 286 -3.90 -8.50 12.86
N SER A 287 -3.27 -8.63 14.02
CA SER A 287 -1.94 -9.22 14.18
C SER A 287 -1.98 -10.75 13.98
N LYS A 288 -1.69 -11.23 12.76
CA LYS A 288 -1.44 -12.66 12.52
C LYS A 288 0.03 -13.01 12.75
N LYS A 289 0.26 -13.73 13.85
CA LYS A 289 1.49 -14.43 14.20
C LYS A 289 1.95 -15.35 13.07
N LYS A 290 3.21 -15.20 12.67
CA LYS A 290 3.98 -16.23 11.94
C LYS A 290 4.06 -17.50 12.81
N LYS A 291 3.54 -18.63 12.32
CA LYS A 291 4.00 -19.95 12.75
C LYS A 291 5.11 -20.39 11.78
N LYS A 292 6.31 -20.61 12.34
CA LYS A 292 7.38 -21.36 11.68
C LYS A 292 6.98 -22.84 11.62
N ALA A 293 7.21 -23.46 10.49
CA ALA A 293 7.52 -24.89 10.34
C ALA A 293 8.76 -24.93 9.45
#